data_AF-A0AAW0G9Q5-F1
#
_entry.id   AF-A0AAW0G9Q5-F1
#
_cell.length_a   1.000
_cell.length_b   1.000
_cell.length_c   1.000
_cell.angle_alpha   90.00
_cell.angle_beta   90.00
_cell.angle_gamma   90.00
#
_symmetry.space_group_name_H-M   'P 1'
#
loop_
_entity.id
_entity.type
_entity.pdbx_description
1 polymer ?
#
loop_
_entity_poly.entity_id
_entity_poly.type
_entity_poly.pdbx_seq_one_letter_code
_entity_poly.pdbx_strand_id
1 'polypeptide(L)'
;MDPNTSSALSAVVVLICEALAHIDDEVQYIWRRESCWSKWAYLYLRFSPILLLGAALTATTSGDSDVTYNMVTCQVFYGFMVFGMNMSVWVVDSLLIARVSALYYLSRKVSYILRVMLAAELITMVIACGLSIPKATFVPGCLTASMPRVCLASLLSSVLSQIILFVLTIVHFLRSRNGELPKGSIETILTRDGTWAFGVTSLVNVCNVLVFHFSGFGLDGFGNIVSFWTLVAFSALGCRIQLNLYQKTAITCPEEDSYSLGVLSSINFTHTLQDV
;
A
#
# COMPACT_ATOMS: atom_id res chain seq x y z
N MET A 1 -26.44 -12.13 -10.87
CA MET A 1 -24.99 -11.90 -10.78
C MET A 1 -24.79 -10.91 -9.67
N ASP A 2 -24.20 -11.34 -8.58
CA ASP A 2 -24.08 -10.53 -7.39
C ASP A 2 -23.19 -9.29 -7.61
N PRO A 3 -23.47 -8.17 -6.93
CA PRO A 3 -22.69 -6.94 -7.05
C PRO A 3 -21.23 -7.14 -6.63
N ASN A 4 -20.98 -8.06 -5.69
CA ASN A 4 -19.63 -8.44 -5.24
C ASN A 4 -18.84 -9.14 -6.35
N THR A 5 -19.46 -10.10 -7.05
CA THR A 5 -18.83 -10.87 -8.14
C THR A 5 -18.49 -9.96 -9.32
N SER A 6 -19.41 -9.07 -9.70
CA SER A 6 -19.20 -8.10 -10.78
C SER A 6 -18.07 -7.12 -10.45
N SER A 7 -18.01 -6.67 -9.20
CA SER A 7 -16.95 -5.76 -8.71
C SER A 7 -15.59 -6.45 -8.65
N ALA A 8 -15.52 -7.68 -8.13
CA ALA A 8 -14.30 -8.47 -8.08
C ALA A 8 -13.76 -8.76 -9.49
N LEU A 9 -14.62 -9.15 -10.42
CA LEU A 9 -14.24 -9.37 -11.82
C LEU A 9 -13.66 -8.09 -12.44
N SER A 10 -14.33 -6.96 -12.24
CA SER A 10 -13.86 -5.65 -12.75
C SER A 10 -12.50 -5.27 -12.15
N ALA A 11 -12.32 -5.47 -10.85
CA ALA A 11 -11.06 -5.21 -10.14
C ALA A 11 -9.91 -6.07 -10.69
N VAL A 12 -10.15 -7.37 -10.92
CA VAL A 12 -9.16 -8.29 -11.51
C VAL A 12 -8.80 -7.86 -12.93
N VAL A 13 -9.79 -7.54 -13.76
CA VAL A 13 -9.55 -7.09 -15.14
C VAL A 13 -8.72 -5.81 -15.15
N VAL A 14 -9.05 -4.82 -14.33
CA VAL A 14 -8.28 -3.57 -14.22
C VAL A 14 -6.84 -3.84 -13.81
N LEU A 15 -6.61 -4.71 -12.83
CA LEU A 15 -5.25 -5.08 -12.41
C LEU A 15 -4.46 -5.78 -13.51
N ILE A 16 -5.08 -6.70 -14.24
CA ILE A 16 -4.42 -7.40 -15.34
C ILE A 16 -4.11 -6.42 -16.49
N CYS A 17 -5.03 -5.52 -16.83
CA CYS A 17 -4.79 -4.50 -17.84
C CYS A 17 -3.64 -3.57 -17.46
N GLU A 18 -3.58 -3.10 -16.21
CA GLU A 18 -2.41 -2.37 -15.71
C GLU A 18 -1.14 -3.23 -15.62
N ALA A 19 -1.29 -4.55 -15.43
CA ALA A 19 -0.21 -5.51 -15.45
C ALA A 19 0.49 -5.51 -16.80
N LEU A 20 -0.30 -5.71 -17.83
CA LEU A 20 0.17 -5.77 -19.21
C LEU A 20 0.69 -4.41 -19.69
N ALA A 21 0.07 -3.30 -19.29
CA ALA A 21 0.45 -1.97 -19.76
C ALA A 21 1.85 -1.51 -19.30
N HIS A 22 2.36 -2.03 -18.17
CA HIS A 22 3.65 -1.61 -17.62
C HIS A 22 4.73 -2.70 -17.70
N ILE A 23 4.45 -3.84 -18.36
CA ILE A 23 5.37 -4.97 -18.37
C ILE A 23 6.71 -4.65 -19.06
N ASP A 24 6.67 -3.82 -20.11
CA ASP A 24 7.87 -3.40 -20.85
C ASP A 24 8.82 -2.60 -19.95
N ASP A 25 8.27 -1.62 -19.22
CA ASP A 25 9.01 -0.84 -18.23
C ASP A 25 9.53 -1.72 -17.08
N GLU A 26 8.72 -2.67 -16.61
CA GLU A 26 9.14 -3.59 -15.54
C GLU A 26 10.38 -4.39 -15.91
N VAL A 27 10.37 -5.01 -17.10
CA VAL A 27 11.48 -5.83 -17.59
C VAL A 27 12.77 -5.01 -17.68
N GLN A 28 12.67 -3.76 -18.12
CA GLN A 28 13.82 -2.89 -18.25
C GLN A 28 14.36 -2.38 -16.91
N TYR A 29 13.49 -1.92 -16.00
CA TYR A 29 13.90 -1.20 -14.79
C TYR A 29 14.00 -2.08 -13.53
N ILE A 30 13.20 -3.14 -13.44
CA ILE A 30 13.05 -3.92 -12.19
C ILE A 30 13.76 -5.27 -12.30
N TRP A 31 13.57 -5.99 -13.41
CA TRP A 31 14.11 -7.34 -13.55
C TRP A 31 15.65 -7.35 -13.67
N ARG A 32 16.22 -6.37 -14.39
CA ARG A 32 17.67 -6.21 -14.55
C ARG A 32 18.39 -5.69 -13.30
N ARG A 33 17.67 -5.18 -12.31
CA ARG A 33 18.25 -4.60 -11.10
C ARG A 33 18.61 -5.67 -10.06
N GLU A 34 19.67 -5.43 -9.31
CA GLU A 34 20.06 -6.23 -8.15
C GLU A 34 18.93 -6.32 -7.11
N SER A 35 18.93 -7.41 -6.34
CA SER A 35 17.90 -7.69 -5.34
C SER A 35 17.98 -6.70 -4.17
N CYS A 36 17.10 -5.70 -4.16
CA CYS A 36 16.92 -4.75 -3.07
C CYS A 36 15.54 -4.93 -2.43
N TRP A 37 15.36 -4.52 -1.17
CA TRP A 37 14.07 -4.54 -0.48
C TRP A 37 12.94 -3.89 -1.30
N SER A 38 13.23 -2.76 -1.97
CA SER A 38 12.26 -2.05 -2.80
C SER A 38 11.76 -2.90 -4.00
N LYS A 39 12.62 -3.78 -4.56
CA LYS A 39 12.25 -4.73 -5.62
C LYS A 39 11.25 -5.75 -5.11
N TRP A 40 11.46 -6.31 -3.92
CA TRP A 40 10.54 -7.26 -3.30
C TRP A 40 9.21 -6.61 -2.91
N ALA A 41 9.25 -5.38 -2.38
CA ALA A 41 8.05 -4.59 -2.12
C ALA A 41 7.23 -4.37 -3.39
N TYR A 42 7.89 -4.04 -4.52
CA TYR A 42 7.23 -3.90 -5.81
C TYR A 42 6.56 -5.20 -6.26
N LEU A 43 7.31 -6.31 -6.28
CA LEU A 43 6.78 -7.61 -6.69
C LEU A 43 5.61 -8.03 -5.79
N TYR A 44 5.70 -7.77 -4.49
CA TYR A 44 4.61 -8.05 -3.55
C TYR A 44 3.35 -7.24 -3.88
N LEU A 45 3.46 -5.91 -4.03
CA LEU A 45 2.33 -5.04 -4.37
C LEU A 45 1.71 -5.36 -5.73
N ARG A 46 2.48 -5.95 -6.64
CA ARG A 46 2.00 -6.36 -7.96
C ARG A 46 1.24 -7.69 -7.90
N PHE A 47 1.86 -8.73 -7.36
CA PHE A 47 1.33 -10.09 -7.45
C PHE A 47 0.35 -10.44 -6.31
N SER A 48 0.53 -9.87 -5.12
CA SER A 48 -0.33 -10.16 -3.97
C SER A 48 -1.80 -9.79 -4.23
N PRO A 49 -2.14 -8.58 -4.74
CA PRO A 49 -3.54 -8.23 -5.03
C PRO A 49 -4.20 -9.11 -6.09
N ILE A 50 -3.46 -9.54 -7.11
CA ILE A 50 -3.97 -10.44 -8.16
C ILE A 50 -4.34 -11.80 -7.54
N LEU A 51 -3.48 -12.34 -6.68
CA LEU A 51 -3.74 -13.60 -5.98
C LEU A 51 -4.93 -13.47 -5.02
N LEU A 52 -4.99 -12.39 -4.22
CA LEU A 52 -6.08 -12.15 -3.27
C LEU A 52 -7.43 -11.96 -3.98
N LEU A 53 -7.48 -11.15 -5.03
CA LEU A 53 -8.71 -10.92 -5.78
C LEU A 53 -9.13 -12.11 -6.63
N GLY A 54 -8.17 -12.86 -7.19
CA GLY A 54 -8.44 -14.13 -7.84
C GLY A 54 -9.08 -15.14 -6.88
N ALA A 55 -8.54 -15.23 -5.66
CA ALA A 55 -9.10 -16.07 -4.60
C ALA A 55 -10.50 -15.57 -4.13
N ALA A 56 -10.70 -14.25 -4.06
CA ALA A 56 -12.01 -13.67 -3.79
C ALA A 56 -13.05 -13.97 -4.87
N LEU A 57 -12.63 -13.97 -6.15
CA LEU A 57 -13.50 -14.29 -7.28
C LEU A 57 -13.95 -15.76 -7.24
N THR A 58 -13.06 -16.69 -6.90
CA THR A 58 -13.44 -18.11 -6.77
C THR A 58 -14.40 -18.34 -5.61
N ALA A 59 -14.22 -17.63 -4.48
CA ALA A 59 -15.13 -17.73 -3.33
C ALA A 59 -16.51 -17.10 -3.60
N THR A 60 -16.57 -16.00 -4.34
CA THR A 60 -17.85 -15.32 -4.67
C THR A 60 -18.64 -16.08 -5.74
N THR A 61 -17.97 -16.73 -6.69
CA THR A 61 -18.63 -17.56 -7.72
C THR A 61 -19.09 -18.92 -7.19
N SER A 62 -18.41 -19.46 -6.19
CA SER A 62 -18.80 -20.72 -5.56
C SER A 62 -19.95 -20.59 -4.58
N GLY A 63 -20.24 -19.38 -4.06
CA GLY A 63 -21.44 -19.11 -3.26
C GLY A 63 -22.74 -19.25 -4.03
N ASP A 64 -22.72 -19.04 -5.36
CA ASP A 64 -23.87 -19.23 -6.26
C ASP A 64 -24.09 -20.70 -6.64
N SER A 65 -23.12 -21.57 -6.39
CA SER A 65 -23.23 -23.01 -6.63
C SER A 65 -23.44 -23.72 -5.29
N ASP A 66 -24.17 -24.84 -5.25
CA ASP A 66 -24.46 -25.64 -4.04
C ASP A 66 -23.21 -26.29 -3.38
N VAL A 67 -22.02 -25.70 -3.58
CA VAL A 67 -20.76 -26.14 -3.01
C VAL A 67 -20.71 -25.76 -1.53
N THR A 68 -20.92 -26.75 -0.66
CA THR A 68 -20.81 -26.57 0.78
C THR A 68 -19.34 -26.52 1.22
N TYR A 69 -18.89 -25.39 1.74
CA TYR A 69 -17.54 -25.25 2.32
C TYR A 69 -17.51 -25.70 3.78
N ASN A 70 -16.41 -26.35 4.18
CA ASN A 70 -16.16 -26.62 5.59
C ASN A 70 -15.80 -25.31 6.32
N MET A 71 -16.22 -25.19 7.58
CA MET A 71 -15.95 -24.04 8.45
C MET A 71 -14.45 -23.73 8.54
N VAL A 72 -13.62 -24.76 8.64
CA VAL A 72 -12.15 -24.63 8.71
C VAL A 72 -11.60 -24.01 7.42
N THR A 73 -12.14 -24.41 6.26
CA THR A 73 -11.72 -23.85 4.96
C THR A 73 -12.06 -22.37 4.86
N CYS A 74 -13.25 -21.95 5.31
CA CYS A 74 -13.61 -20.54 5.34
C CYS A 74 -12.73 -19.73 6.30
N GLN A 75 -12.37 -20.28 7.46
CA GLN A 75 -11.47 -19.62 8.41
C GLN A 75 -10.07 -19.41 7.84
N VAL A 76 -9.51 -20.43 7.18
CA VAL A 76 -8.20 -20.33 6.52
C VAL A 76 -8.25 -19.32 5.38
N PHE A 77 -9.30 -19.36 4.56
CA PHE A 77 -9.51 -18.41 3.48
C PHE A 77 -9.61 -16.96 3.96
N TYR A 78 -10.41 -16.72 4.99
CA TYR A 78 -10.53 -15.41 5.62
C TYR A 78 -9.20 -14.93 6.23
N GLY A 79 -8.49 -15.82 6.93
CA GLY A 79 -7.16 -15.53 7.47
C GLY A 79 -6.18 -15.13 6.37
N PHE A 80 -6.17 -15.84 5.24
CA PHE A 80 -5.35 -15.51 4.07
C PHE A 80 -5.69 -14.13 3.50
N MET A 81 -6.98 -13.83 3.33
CA MET A 81 -7.45 -12.54 2.80
C MET A 81 -7.07 -11.37 3.71
N VAL A 82 -7.37 -11.47 5.01
CA VAL A 82 -7.05 -10.44 6.00
C VAL A 82 -5.54 -10.25 6.09
N PHE A 83 -4.77 -11.33 6.16
CA PHE A 83 -3.32 -11.24 6.22
C PHE A 83 -2.74 -10.55 4.98
N GLY A 84 -3.15 -10.96 3.78
CA GLY A 84 -2.66 -10.37 2.54
C GLY A 84 -3.02 -8.90 2.37
N MET A 85 -4.24 -8.50 2.79
CA MET A 85 -4.64 -7.09 2.78
C MET A 85 -3.82 -6.25 3.76
N ASN A 86 -3.67 -6.72 5.01
CA ASN A 86 -2.87 -6.00 6.03
C ASN A 86 -1.40 -5.89 5.62
N MET A 87 -0.83 -6.96 5.05
CA MET A 87 0.54 -6.92 4.52
C MET A 87 0.68 -5.93 3.36
N SER A 88 -0.33 -5.80 2.49
CA SER A 88 -0.33 -4.80 1.41
C SER A 88 -0.33 -3.37 1.95
N VAL A 89 -1.18 -3.10 2.95
CA VAL A 89 -1.19 -1.82 3.68
C VAL A 89 0.18 -1.53 4.28
N TRP A 90 0.75 -2.49 5.03
CA TRP A 90 2.03 -2.32 5.69
C TRP A 90 3.20 -2.07 4.72
N VAL A 91 3.22 -2.74 3.56
CA VAL A 91 4.22 -2.51 2.52
C VAL A 91 4.08 -1.10 1.93
N VAL A 92 2.85 -0.66 1.66
CA VAL A 92 2.59 0.71 1.20
C VAL A 92 3.06 1.72 2.25
N ASP A 93 2.69 1.55 3.52
CA ASP A 93 3.09 2.47 4.60
C ASP A 93 4.61 2.50 4.80
N SER A 94 5.28 1.37 4.67
CA SER A 94 6.75 1.29 4.69
C SER A 94 7.38 2.10 3.56
N LEU A 95 6.84 2.01 2.33
CA LEU A 95 7.31 2.80 1.19
C LEU A 95 7.05 4.31 1.39
N LEU A 96 5.91 4.65 1.98
CA LEU A 96 5.55 6.03 2.30
C LEU A 96 6.51 6.62 3.35
N ILE A 97 6.81 5.87 4.41
CA ILE A 97 7.77 6.26 5.46
C ILE A 97 9.18 6.40 4.89
N ALA A 98 9.62 5.48 4.03
CA ALA A 98 10.93 5.56 3.39
C ALA A 98 11.07 6.87 2.60
N ARG A 99 10.02 7.25 1.86
CA ARG A 99 9.98 8.51 1.08
C ARG A 99 10.00 9.74 1.97
N VAL A 100 9.18 9.77 3.02
CA VAL A 100 9.15 10.88 3.96
C VAL A 100 10.48 10.99 4.71
N SER A 101 11.10 9.87 5.06
CA SER A 101 12.42 9.86 5.72
C SER A 101 13.52 10.42 4.82
N ALA A 102 13.48 10.11 3.52
CA ALA A 102 14.38 10.71 2.54
C ALA A 102 14.17 12.23 2.41
N LEU A 103 12.91 12.68 2.47
CA LEU A 103 12.56 14.11 2.38
C LEU A 103 12.99 14.90 3.63
N TYR A 104 12.93 14.28 4.81
CA TYR A 104 13.26 14.89 6.12
C TYR A 104 14.73 14.68 6.55
N TYR A 105 15.65 14.52 5.59
CA TYR A 105 17.06 14.11 5.75
C TYR A 105 17.84 14.74 6.93
N LEU A 106 17.44 15.92 7.43
CA LEU A 106 18.08 16.58 8.59
C LEU A 106 17.60 16.12 9.98
N SER A 107 16.45 15.44 10.11
CA SER A 107 15.81 15.22 11.41
C SER A 107 15.68 13.74 11.80
N ARG A 108 16.77 13.15 12.32
CA ARG A 108 16.79 11.76 12.84
C ARG A 108 15.64 11.44 13.80
N LYS A 109 15.15 12.44 14.54
CA LYS A 109 13.99 12.32 15.45
C LYS A 109 12.71 11.95 14.70
N VAL A 110 12.42 12.59 13.57
CA VAL A 110 11.19 12.33 12.80
C VAL A 110 11.21 10.92 12.24
N SER A 111 12.32 10.53 11.58
CA SER A 111 12.45 9.17 11.04
C SER A 111 12.41 8.08 12.12
N TYR A 112 12.91 8.36 13.33
CA TYR A 112 12.77 7.43 14.45
C TYR A 112 11.30 7.29 14.89
N ILE A 113 10.58 8.40 15.06
CA ILE A 113 9.16 8.39 15.44
C ILE A 113 8.32 7.63 14.41
N LEU A 114 8.55 7.87 13.11
CA LEU A 114 7.82 7.18 12.03
C LEU A 114 8.07 5.67 12.04
N ARG A 115 9.32 5.23 12.27
CA ARG A 115 9.65 3.80 12.36
C ARG A 115 9.01 3.13 13.59
N VAL A 116 8.97 3.83 14.73
CA VAL A 116 8.27 3.35 15.93
C VAL A 116 6.78 3.22 15.67
N MET A 117 6.18 4.19 14.98
CA MET A 117 4.76 4.14 14.59
C MET A 117 4.46 2.94 13.68
N LEU A 118 5.31 2.67 12.69
CA LEU A 118 5.19 1.51 11.80
C LEU A 118 5.33 0.18 12.54
N ALA A 119 6.25 0.10 13.50
CA ALA A 119 6.42 -1.10 14.32
C ALA A 119 5.19 -1.33 15.21
N ALA A 120 4.62 -0.26 15.78
CA ALA A 120 3.38 -0.35 16.55
C ALA A 120 2.21 -0.83 15.67
N GLU A 121 2.11 -0.32 14.44
CA GLU A 121 1.09 -0.76 13.48
C GLU A 121 1.21 -2.26 13.17
N LEU A 122 2.43 -2.75 12.88
CA LEU A 122 2.67 -4.17 12.65
C LEU A 122 2.24 -5.04 13.85
N ILE A 123 2.56 -4.62 15.08
CA ILE A 123 2.14 -5.33 16.29
C ILE A 123 0.61 -5.37 16.39
N THR A 124 -0.06 -4.24 16.14
CA THR A 124 -1.53 -4.19 16.17
C THR A 124 -2.16 -5.08 15.11
N MET A 125 -1.58 -5.16 13.90
CA MET A 125 -2.03 -6.06 12.83
C MET A 125 -1.90 -7.52 13.24
N VAL A 126 -0.76 -7.94 13.79
CA VAL A 126 -0.55 -9.33 14.23
C VAL A 126 -1.57 -9.73 15.31
N ILE A 127 -1.79 -8.85 16.29
CA ILE A 127 -2.78 -9.08 17.36
C ILE A 127 -4.19 -9.16 16.77
N ALA A 128 -4.55 -8.25 15.86
CA ALA A 128 -5.87 -8.21 15.25
C ALA A 128 -6.14 -9.46 14.39
N CYS A 129 -5.16 -9.92 13.60
CA CYS A 129 -5.25 -11.17 12.86
C CYS A 129 -5.47 -12.37 13.79
N GLY A 130 -4.66 -12.50 14.85
CA GLY A 130 -4.78 -13.61 15.80
C GLY A 130 -6.12 -13.65 16.53
N LEU A 131 -6.69 -12.50 16.86
CA LEU A 131 -7.97 -12.41 17.58
C LEU A 131 -9.20 -12.47 16.67
N SER A 132 -9.07 -12.12 15.40
CA SER A 132 -10.20 -12.03 14.46
C SER A 132 -10.56 -13.37 13.83
N ILE A 133 -9.56 -14.19 13.47
CA ILE A 133 -9.77 -15.51 12.84
C ILE A 133 -10.74 -16.39 13.65
N PRO A 134 -10.58 -16.58 14.99
CA PRO A 134 -11.47 -17.46 15.74
C PRO A 134 -12.87 -16.86 15.99
N LYS A 135 -13.04 -15.55 15.83
CA LYS A 135 -14.29 -14.83 16.14
C LYS A 135 -15.10 -14.45 14.90
N ALA A 136 -14.60 -14.76 13.71
CA ALA A 136 -15.28 -14.44 12.47
C ALA A 136 -16.52 -15.34 12.28
N THR A 137 -17.63 -14.71 11.90
CA THR A 137 -18.87 -15.39 11.48
C THR A 137 -18.98 -15.37 9.96
N PHE A 138 -19.37 -16.50 9.37
CA PHE A 138 -19.38 -16.70 7.91
C PHE A 138 -20.80 -16.89 7.38
N VAL A 139 -21.06 -16.29 6.23
CA VAL A 139 -22.25 -16.47 5.37
C VAL A 139 -21.90 -17.53 4.29
N PRO A 140 -22.88 -18.20 3.65
CA PRO A 140 -22.63 -19.00 2.45
C PRO A 140 -21.70 -18.29 1.45
N GLY A 141 -20.73 -19.03 0.88
CA GLY A 141 -19.65 -18.46 0.05
C GLY A 141 -18.42 -17.97 0.83
N CYS A 142 -18.26 -18.37 2.10
CA CYS A 142 -17.15 -17.94 2.99
C CYS A 142 -17.00 -16.41 3.11
N LEU A 143 -18.11 -15.67 2.93
CA LEU A 143 -18.13 -14.22 3.06
C LEU A 143 -18.28 -13.84 4.55
N THR A 144 -17.53 -12.84 4.98
CA THR A 144 -17.57 -12.36 6.37
C THR A 144 -18.88 -11.63 6.64
N ALA A 145 -19.68 -12.14 7.58
CA ALA A 145 -20.97 -11.54 7.94
C ALA A 145 -20.81 -10.23 8.75
N SER A 146 -19.78 -10.18 9.59
CA SER A 146 -19.50 -9.03 10.44
C SER A 146 -18.03 -8.97 10.78
N MET A 147 -17.43 -7.78 10.64
CA MET A 147 -16.03 -7.59 10.97
C MET A 147 -15.87 -7.40 12.50
N PRO A 148 -15.03 -8.18 13.18
CA PRO A 148 -14.84 -8.03 14.62
C PRO A 148 -14.25 -6.66 14.95
N ARG A 149 -14.69 -6.05 16.06
CA ARG A 149 -14.25 -4.70 16.51
C ARG A 149 -12.73 -4.56 16.63
N VAL A 150 -12.02 -5.66 16.88
CA VAL A 150 -10.56 -5.69 16.96
C VAL A 150 -9.90 -5.39 15.60
N CYS A 151 -10.45 -5.92 14.50
CA CYS A 151 -10.00 -5.57 13.14
C CYS A 151 -10.30 -4.11 12.82
N LEU A 152 -11.45 -3.60 13.25
CA LEU A 152 -11.79 -2.20 13.02
C LEU A 152 -10.80 -1.26 13.73
N ALA A 153 -10.38 -1.62 14.96
CA ALA A 153 -9.39 -0.86 15.70
C ALA A 153 -8.01 -0.87 15.02
N SER A 154 -7.56 -2.00 14.47
CA SER A 154 -6.28 -2.06 13.73
C SER A 154 -6.34 -1.27 12.44
N LEU A 155 -7.45 -1.33 11.69
CA LEU A 155 -7.64 -0.51 10.49
C LEU A 155 -7.66 0.98 10.82
N LEU A 156 -8.29 1.38 11.93
CA LEU A 156 -8.30 2.78 12.36
C LEU A 156 -6.90 3.25 12.74
N SER A 157 -6.10 2.41 13.39
CA SER A 157 -4.70 2.72 13.70
C SER A 157 -3.89 2.97 12.43
N SER A 158 -4.10 2.17 11.39
CA SER A 158 -3.47 2.34 10.07
C SER A 158 -3.92 3.63 9.36
N VAL A 159 -5.22 3.94 9.41
CA VAL A 159 -5.70 5.22 8.85
C VAL A 159 -5.08 6.42 9.57
N LEU A 160 -4.95 6.36 10.90
CA LEU A 160 -4.30 7.42 11.67
C LEU A 160 -2.83 7.57 11.28
N SER A 161 -2.09 6.47 11.12
CA SER A 161 -0.68 6.49 10.70
C SER A 161 -0.54 7.14 9.31
N GLN A 162 -1.41 6.80 8.37
CA GLN A 162 -1.44 7.37 7.03
C GLN A 162 -1.80 8.86 7.02
N ILE A 163 -2.77 9.30 7.82
CA ILE A 163 -3.13 10.72 7.93
C ILE A 163 -1.93 11.52 8.47
N ILE A 164 -1.24 11.01 9.49
CA ILE A 164 -0.04 11.65 10.04
C ILE A 164 1.02 11.82 8.97
N LEU A 165 1.31 10.76 8.20
CA LEU A 165 2.29 10.82 7.11
C LEU A 165 1.88 11.77 5.99
N PHE A 166 0.59 11.78 5.63
CA PHE A 166 0.05 12.66 4.61
C PHE A 166 0.16 14.14 5.03
N VAL A 167 -0.23 14.45 6.26
CA VAL A 167 -0.10 15.81 6.83
C VAL A 167 1.37 16.23 6.87
N LEU A 168 2.27 15.35 7.31
CA LEU A 168 3.70 15.64 7.37
C LEU A 168 4.26 15.92 5.96
N THR A 169 3.85 15.14 4.97
CA THR A 169 4.23 15.35 3.56
C THR A 169 3.73 16.69 3.02
N ILE A 170 2.47 17.06 3.29
CA ILE A 170 1.90 18.36 2.89
C ILE A 170 2.63 19.50 3.58
N VAL A 171 2.86 19.41 4.89
CA VAL A 171 3.56 20.47 5.65
C VAL A 171 4.96 20.68 5.07
N HIS A 172 5.70 19.61 4.77
CA HIS A 172 7.00 19.73 4.12
C HIS A 172 6.91 20.41 2.75
N PHE A 173 5.94 20.00 1.94
CA PHE A 173 5.70 20.58 0.61
C PHE A 173 5.38 22.09 0.70
N LEU A 174 4.54 22.50 1.64
CA LEU A 174 4.20 23.91 1.85
C LEU A 174 5.40 24.74 2.35
N ARG A 175 6.20 24.21 3.28
CA ARG A 175 7.44 24.88 3.74
C ARG A 175 8.46 25.04 2.61
N SER A 176 8.61 24.01 1.78
CA SER A 176 9.47 24.06 0.60
C SER A 176 8.99 25.13 -0.39
N ARG A 177 7.68 25.23 -0.61
CA ARG A 177 7.08 26.25 -1.48
C ARG A 177 7.23 27.67 -0.94
N ASN A 178 7.13 27.86 0.38
CA ASN A 178 7.27 29.17 1.03
C ASN A 178 8.73 29.67 1.09
N GLY A 179 9.69 28.92 0.55
CA GLY A 179 11.10 29.32 0.50
C GLY A 179 11.85 29.18 1.83
N GLU A 180 11.24 28.51 2.81
CA GLU A 180 11.87 28.24 4.12
C GLU A 180 12.92 27.12 4.04
N LEU A 181 12.94 26.34 2.95
CA LEU A 181 13.94 25.32 2.67
C LEU A 181 14.80 25.70 1.44
N PRO A 182 16.10 25.32 1.41
CA PRO A 182 16.98 25.59 0.28
C PRO A 182 16.40 25.03 -1.03
N LYS A 183 16.44 25.84 -2.09
CA LYS A 183 15.83 25.53 -3.40
C LYS A 183 16.61 24.43 -4.14
N GLY A 184 16.24 23.17 -3.91
CA GLY A 184 16.67 22.03 -4.73
C GLY A 184 15.60 21.65 -5.77
N SER A 185 15.91 21.86 -7.07
CA SER A 185 14.98 21.76 -8.22
C SER A 185 14.44 20.35 -8.53
N ILE A 186 14.91 19.30 -7.85
CA ILE A 186 14.52 17.90 -8.12
C ILE A 186 13.52 17.38 -7.07
N GLU A 187 13.62 17.85 -5.83
CA GLU A 187 12.74 17.42 -4.73
C GLU A 187 11.30 17.92 -4.89
N THR A 188 11.12 19.11 -5.47
CA THR A 188 9.80 19.72 -5.71
C THR A 188 9.00 18.99 -6.79
N ILE A 189 9.66 18.45 -7.81
CA ILE A 189 9.00 17.65 -8.86
C ILE A 189 8.65 16.27 -8.31
N LEU A 190 9.57 15.64 -7.57
CA LEU A 190 9.35 14.32 -6.97
C LEU A 190 8.25 14.34 -5.90
N THR A 191 8.17 15.39 -5.10
CA THR A 191 7.11 15.58 -4.11
C THR A 191 5.76 15.83 -4.77
N ARG A 192 5.70 16.63 -5.85
CA ARG A 192 4.44 16.88 -6.56
C ARG A 192 3.85 15.60 -7.18
N ASP A 193 4.68 14.79 -7.83
CA ASP A 193 4.25 13.55 -8.48
C ASP A 193 4.00 12.42 -7.47
N GLY A 194 4.56 12.48 -6.26
CA GLY A 194 4.31 11.50 -5.19
C GLY A 194 3.10 11.83 -4.31
N THR A 195 2.81 13.12 -4.10
CA THR A 195 1.80 13.58 -3.13
C THR A 195 0.38 13.25 -3.58
N TRP A 196 0.07 13.34 -4.88
CA TRP A 196 -1.28 13.00 -5.37
C TRP A 196 -1.61 11.54 -5.07
N ALA A 197 -0.66 10.64 -5.33
CA ALA A 197 -0.86 9.22 -5.14
C ALA A 197 -0.93 8.87 -3.65
N PHE A 198 -0.16 9.56 -2.80
CA PHE A 198 -0.29 9.50 -1.34
C PHE A 198 -1.70 9.90 -0.88
N GLY A 199 -2.21 11.02 -1.40
CA GLY A 199 -3.53 11.53 -1.06
C GLY A 199 -4.65 10.59 -1.48
N VAL A 200 -4.56 9.99 -2.67
CA VAL A 200 -5.54 9.01 -3.15
C VAL A 200 -5.50 7.75 -2.29
N THR A 201 -4.32 7.20 -1.99
CA THR A 201 -4.18 6.02 -1.11
C THR A 201 -4.78 6.27 0.27
N SER A 202 -4.49 7.42 0.88
CA SER A 202 -5.04 7.80 2.19
C SER A 202 -6.57 7.96 2.13
N LEU A 203 -7.10 8.62 1.09
CA LEU A 203 -8.54 8.78 0.91
C LEU A 203 -9.26 7.44 0.75
N VAL A 204 -8.72 6.53 -0.06
CA VAL A 204 -9.29 5.19 -0.28
C VAL A 204 -9.31 4.40 1.02
N ASN A 205 -8.25 4.45 1.83
CA ASN A 205 -8.21 3.75 3.11
C ASN A 205 -9.20 4.35 4.14
N VAL A 206 -9.35 5.68 4.15
CA VAL A 206 -10.39 6.36 4.97
C VAL A 206 -11.77 5.89 4.55
N CYS A 207 -12.07 5.87 3.24
CA CYS A 207 -13.35 5.36 2.73
C CYS A 207 -13.59 3.90 3.15
N ASN A 208 -12.56 3.06 3.09
CA ASN A 208 -12.65 1.67 3.52
C ASN A 208 -13.07 1.53 4.99
N VAL A 209 -12.42 2.27 5.90
CA VAL A 209 -12.78 2.26 7.33
C VAL A 209 -14.19 2.80 7.58
N LEU A 210 -14.58 3.87 6.87
CA LEU A 210 -15.93 4.43 7.02
C LEU A 210 -17.01 3.42 6.64
N VAL A 211 -16.82 2.67 5.54
CA VAL A 211 -17.80 1.65 5.12
C VAL A 211 -17.93 0.54 6.16
N PHE A 212 -16.83 0.06 6.75
CA PHE A 212 -16.90 -0.93 7.82
C PHE A 212 -17.48 -0.38 9.13
N HIS A 213 -17.20 0.89 9.46
CA HIS A 213 -17.76 1.53 10.64
C HIS A 213 -19.29 1.73 10.53
N PHE A 214 -19.76 2.08 9.34
CA PHE A 214 -21.18 2.32 9.07
C PHE A 214 -21.93 1.08 8.58
N SER A 215 -21.32 -0.10 8.61
CA SER A 215 -21.95 -1.32 8.08
C SER A 215 -23.33 -1.56 8.72
N GLY A 216 -23.43 -1.39 10.04
CA GLY A 216 -24.68 -1.53 10.81
C GLY A 216 -25.80 -0.51 10.52
N PHE A 217 -25.55 0.47 9.63
CA PHE A 217 -26.56 1.43 9.13
C PHE A 217 -27.05 1.10 7.71
N GLY A 218 -26.88 -0.15 7.25
CA GLY A 218 -27.35 -0.60 5.93
C GLY A 218 -26.26 -0.66 4.86
N LEU A 219 -24.98 -0.61 5.23
CA LEU A 219 -23.84 -0.74 4.33
C LEU A 219 -23.16 -2.11 4.39
N ASP A 220 -23.77 -3.10 5.06
CA ASP A 220 -23.21 -4.44 5.29
C ASP A 220 -22.78 -5.18 4.00
N GLY A 221 -23.34 -4.82 2.83
CA GLY A 221 -22.96 -5.39 1.53
C GLY A 221 -21.79 -4.73 0.81
N PHE A 222 -21.37 -3.52 1.19
CA PHE A 222 -20.38 -2.73 0.43
C PHE A 222 -18.93 -2.90 0.90
N GLY A 223 -18.70 -3.47 2.10
CA GLY A 223 -17.36 -3.60 2.68
C GLY A 223 -16.38 -4.37 1.78
N ASN A 224 -16.83 -5.46 1.18
CA ASN A 224 -16.02 -6.26 0.27
C ASN A 224 -15.67 -5.50 -1.02
N ILE A 225 -16.65 -4.79 -1.59
CA ILE A 225 -16.47 -3.98 -2.80
C ILE A 225 -15.35 -2.96 -2.59
N VAL A 226 -15.43 -2.18 -1.51
CA VAL A 226 -14.42 -1.15 -1.21
C VAL A 226 -13.06 -1.76 -0.89
N SER A 227 -13.03 -2.92 -0.22
CA SER A 227 -11.79 -3.65 0.03
C SER A 227 -11.12 -4.10 -1.27
N PHE A 228 -11.88 -4.57 -2.26
CA PHE A 228 -11.34 -4.95 -3.56
C PHE A 228 -10.70 -3.77 -4.28
N TRP A 229 -11.42 -2.64 -4.34
CA TRP A 229 -10.90 -1.42 -4.96
C TRP A 229 -9.72 -0.83 -4.19
N THR A 230 -9.64 -1.04 -2.88
CA THR A 230 -8.48 -0.66 -2.06
C THR A 230 -7.23 -1.44 -2.48
N LEU A 231 -7.34 -2.76 -2.68
CA LEU A 231 -6.24 -3.57 -3.20
C LEU A 231 -5.81 -3.14 -4.61
N VAL A 232 -6.78 -2.81 -5.48
CA VAL A 232 -6.48 -2.26 -6.81
C VAL A 232 -5.71 -0.96 -6.69
N ALA A 233 -6.17 -0.03 -5.85
CA ALA A 233 -5.50 1.26 -5.64
C ALA A 233 -4.07 1.10 -5.11
N PHE A 234 -3.86 0.21 -4.13
CA PHE A 234 -2.52 -0.05 -3.59
C PHE A 234 -1.56 -0.61 -4.65
N SER A 235 -2.04 -1.53 -5.49
CA SER A 235 -1.23 -2.07 -6.59
C SER A 235 -0.93 -0.99 -7.64
N ALA A 236 -1.98 -0.34 -8.15
CA ALA A 236 -1.89 0.64 -9.24
C ALA A 236 -1.00 1.82 -8.87
N LEU A 237 -1.31 2.46 -7.74
CA LEU A 237 -0.61 3.64 -7.27
C LEU A 237 0.78 3.24 -6.77
N GLY A 238 0.89 2.17 -5.98
CA GLY A 238 2.18 1.68 -5.47
C GLY A 238 3.18 1.39 -6.58
N CYS A 239 2.76 0.63 -7.60
CA CYS A 239 3.62 0.28 -8.74
C CYS A 239 4.02 1.52 -9.57
N ARG A 240 3.07 2.39 -9.94
CA ARG A 240 3.38 3.62 -10.71
C ARG A 240 4.34 4.54 -9.96
N ILE A 241 4.10 4.70 -8.67
CA ILE A 241 4.91 5.53 -7.78
C ILE A 241 6.36 4.99 -7.71
N GLN A 242 6.55 3.67 -7.65
CA GLN A 242 7.87 3.05 -7.63
C GLN A 242 8.55 3.08 -9.01
N LEU A 243 7.84 2.78 -10.10
CA LEU A 243 8.37 2.84 -11.47
C LEU A 243 8.86 4.24 -11.82
N ASN A 244 8.07 5.27 -11.52
CA ASN A 244 8.47 6.68 -11.73
C ASN A 244 9.72 7.06 -10.94
N LEU A 245 9.91 6.48 -9.76
CA LEU A 245 11.12 6.68 -8.97
C LEU A 245 12.30 5.97 -9.63
N TYR A 246 12.13 4.74 -10.10
CA TYR A 246 13.19 3.96 -10.74
C TYR A 246 13.66 4.53 -12.06
N GLN A 247 12.75 5.03 -12.89
CA GLN A 247 13.11 5.75 -14.13
C GLN A 247 14.01 6.96 -13.83
N LYS A 248 13.78 7.66 -12.72
CA LYS A 248 14.54 8.85 -12.32
C LYS A 248 15.84 8.53 -11.54
N THR A 249 15.96 7.35 -10.95
CA THR A 249 17.08 6.96 -10.05
C THR A 249 17.97 5.86 -10.66
N ALA A 250 18.21 5.91 -11.98
CA ALA A 250 18.77 4.82 -12.78
C ALA A 250 20.14 4.24 -12.35
N ILE A 251 20.77 4.65 -11.24
CA ILE A 251 22.03 4.11 -10.76
C ILE A 251 21.98 4.02 -9.21
N THR A 252 22.40 2.87 -8.66
CA THR A 252 22.55 2.49 -7.23
C THR A 252 21.33 2.09 -6.40
N CYS A 253 21.34 0.86 -5.88
CA CYS A 253 20.54 0.43 -4.73
C CYS A 253 21.07 1.16 -3.49
N PRO A 254 20.26 1.95 -2.78
CA PRO A 254 20.67 2.43 -1.48
C PRO A 254 20.51 1.26 -0.52
N GLU A 255 21.66 0.72 -0.09
CA GLU A 255 21.79 -0.20 1.03
C GLU A 255 21.09 0.42 2.25
N GLU A 256 20.27 -0.35 2.97
CA GLU A 256 19.43 0.14 4.08
C GLU A 256 20.24 0.78 5.22
N ASP A 257 21.54 0.47 5.31
CA ASP A 257 22.49 1.12 6.23
C ASP A 257 23.18 2.37 5.63
N SER A 258 23.04 2.59 4.31
CA SER A 258 23.80 3.56 3.51
C SER A 258 22.95 4.67 2.88
N TYR A 259 21.66 4.79 3.21
CA TYR A 259 20.84 5.97 2.84
C TYR A 259 21.42 7.30 3.37
N SER A 260 22.31 7.23 4.37
CA SER A 260 23.08 8.35 4.93
C SER A 260 24.26 8.81 4.04
N LEU A 261 24.67 8.02 3.04
CA LEU A 261 25.95 8.22 2.31
C LEU A 261 25.81 8.10 0.78
N GLY A 262 24.86 7.31 0.26
CA GLY A 262 24.70 7.09 -1.19
C GLY A 262 24.05 8.24 -1.97
N VAL A 263 23.20 9.04 -1.32
CA VAL A 263 22.64 10.26 -1.94
C VAL A 263 23.68 11.38 -2.00
N LEU A 264 24.65 11.38 -1.07
CA LEU A 264 25.77 12.33 -1.10
C LEU A 264 26.79 12.02 -2.21
N SER A 265 26.97 10.77 -2.63
CA SER A 265 27.89 10.46 -3.73
C SER A 265 27.27 10.66 -5.13
N SER A 266 25.96 10.46 -5.26
CA SER A 266 25.24 10.67 -6.52
C SER A 266 24.88 12.14 -6.81
N ILE A 267 24.89 13.01 -5.80
CA ILE A 267 24.71 14.47 -5.97
C ILE A 267 26.06 15.18 -6.26
N ASN A 268 27.21 14.53 -6.03
CA ASN A 268 28.53 15.14 -6.21
C ASN A 268 29.21 14.89 -7.57
N PHE A 269 28.53 14.33 -8.58
CA PHE A 269 29.17 14.04 -9.88
C PHE A 269 28.73 14.91 -11.08
N THR A 270 28.05 16.05 -10.84
CA THR A 270 27.65 16.97 -11.94
C THR A 270 27.98 18.44 -11.70
N HIS A 271 28.98 18.75 -10.87
CA HIS A 271 29.42 20.15 -10.68
C HIS A 271 30.93 20.42 -10.80
N THR A 272 31.71 19.51 -11.40
CA THR A 272 33.12 19.78 -11.75
C THR A 272 33.46 19.21 -13.11
N LEU A 273 33.02 19.86 -14.19
CA LEU A 273 33.68 19.86 -15.50
C LEU A 273 33.10 20.99 -16.35
N GLN A 274 33.27 22.25 -15.91
CA GLN A 274 33.19 23.38 -16.82
C GLN A 274 34.00 24.57 -16.26
N ASP A 275 35.32 24.39 -16.23
CA ASP A 275 36.31 25.48 -16.24
C ASP A 275 37.62 24.91 -16.81
N VAL A 276 37.69 24.88 -18.15
CA VAL A 276 38.92 24.98 -18.97
C VAL A 276 38.59 25.86 -20.16
#